data_AF-A0A1M5UTF5-F1
#
_entry.id   AF-A0A1M5UTF5-F1
#
_cell.length_a   1.000
_cell.length_b   1.000
_cell.length_c   1.000
_cell.angle_alpha   90.00
_cell.angle_beta   90.00
_cell.angle_gamma   90.00
#
_symmetry.space_group_name_H-M   'P 1'
#
loop_
_entity.id
_entity.type
_entity.pdbx_description
1 polymer ?
#
loop_
_entity_poly.entity_id
_entity_poly.type
_entity_poly.pdbx_seq_one_letter_code
_entity_poly.pdbx_strand_id
1 'polypeptide(L)'
;MRSQRSDYLAHVEAVQQRSKAHVEQSIAEKRTISRSLPEMDDEASFGQRAADAVARFGGSWAFIGIFALVLGGWVLLNSWLLLRDGHKPFDPFPYILLNLVLSMLAAIQAPVILMSQNRQGEKDRLTALHDYEVNLKAELEIMALHKKMDEFKLQLVELQQEQLRLLNALCTKHEIDAQL
;
A
#
# COMPACT_ATOMS: atom_id res chain seq x y z
N MET A 1 -26.12 28.47 -21.38
CA MET A 1 -25.03 27.49 -21.54
C MET A 1 -23.60 28.03 -21.30
N ARG A 2 -23.29 29.35 -21.46
CA ARG A 2 -21.94 29.89 -21.16
C ARG A 2 -21.59 30.02 -19.67
N SER A 3 -22.57 30.30 -18.79
CA SER A 3 -22.34 30.48 -17.33
C SER A 3 -21.78 29.22 -16.66
N GLN A 4 -22.41 28.06 -16.92
CA GLN A 4 -22.07 26.79 -16.29
C GLN A 4 -20.65 26.30 -16.59
N ARG A 5 -20.11 26.65 -17.77
CA ARG A 5 -18.74 26.29 -18.18
C ARG A 5 -17.69 27.20 -17.52
N SER A 6 -18.04 28.45 -17.25
CA SER A 6 -17.17 29.41 -16.53
C SER A 6 -16.98 28.97 -15.08
N ASP A 7 -18.06 28.56 -14.43
CA ASP A 7 -18.03 28.11 -13.04
C ASP A 7 -17.24 26.79 -12.88
N TYR A 8 -17.32 25.91 -13.89
CA TYR A 8 -16.56 24.65 -13.92
C TYR A 8 -15.05 24.88 -14.08
N LEU A 9 -14.65 25.80 -14.97
CA LEU A 9 -13.24 26.14 -15.18
C LEU A 9 -12.64 26.83 -13.95
N ALA A 10 -13.39 27.74 -13.31
CA ALA A 10 -12.96 28.37 -12.07
C ALA A 10 -12.77 27.36 -10.92
N HIS A 11 -13.63 26.34 -10.85
CA HIS A 11 -13.48 25.28 -9.84
C HIS A 11 -12.27 24.39 -10.11
N VAL A 12 -12.04 24.00 -11.37
CA VAL A 12 -10.88 23.19 -11.77
C VAL A 12 -9.58 23.97 -11.52
N GLU A 13 -9.52 25.26 -11.87
CA GLU A 13 -8.37 26.11 -11.59
C GLU A 13 -8.13 26.24 -10.08
N ALA A 14 -9.17 26.42 -9.26
CA ALA A 14 -9.02 26.51 -7.81
C ALA A 14 -8.51 25.20 -7.18
N VAL A 15 -8.94 24.04 -7.67
CA VAL A 15 -8.45 22.72 -7.23
C VAL A 15 -7.00 22.51 -7.68
N GLN A 16 -6.67 22.89 -8.92
CA GLN A 16 -5.32 22.81 -9.47
C GLN A 16 -4.34 23.71 -8.70
N GLN A 17 -4.77 24.92 -8.34
CA GLN A 17 -3.97 25.90 -7.60
C GLN A 17 -3.69 25.42 -6.16
N ARG A 18 -4.70 24.81 -5.50
CA ARG A 18 -4.53 24.19 -4.18
C ARG A 18 -3.58 23.01 -4.21
N SER A 19 -3.69 22.17 -5.24
CA SER A 19 -2.76 21.06 -5.46
C SER A 19 -1.32 21.56 -5.66
N LYS A 20 -1.12 22.56 -6.52
CA LYS A 20 0.20 23.20 -6.72
C LYS A 20 0.79 23.77 -5.44
N ALA A 21 0.00 24.51 -4.65
CA ALA A 21 0.47 25.09 -3.41
C ALA A 21 0.85 24.02 -2.36
N HIS A 22 0.10 22.91 -2.31
CA HIS A 22 0.40 21.78 -1.42
C HIS A 22 1.67 21.04 -1.86
N VAL A 23 1.86 20.88 -3.17
CA VAL A 23 3.06 20.25 -3.77
C VAL A 23 4.30 21.15 -3.61
N GLU A 24 4.16 22.47 -3.75
CA GLU A 24 5.26 23.41 -3.48
C GLU A 24 5.68 23.40 -2.01
N GLN A 25 4.72 23.28 -1.08
CA GLN A 25 5.03 23.09 0.34
C GLN A 25 5.74 21.75 0.60
N SER A 26 5.33 20.65 -0.07
CA SER A 26 5.96 19.34 0.10
C SER A 26 7.29 19.18 -0.65
N ILE A 27 7.60 20.07 -1.60
CA ILE A 27 8.92 20.18 -2.27
C ILE A 27 9.87 21.10 -1.49
N ALA A 28 9.37 22.21 -0.93
CA ALA A 28 10.15 23.14 -0.10
C ALA A 28 10.53 22.50 1.25
N GLU A 29 9.66 21.64 1.77
CA GLU A 29 9.97 20.75 2.88
C GLU A 29 10.82 19.59 2.35
N LYS A 30 12.12 19.85 2.17
CA LYS A 30 13.18 18.91 1.78
C LYS A 30 13.39 17.79 2.84
N ARG A 31 12.31 17.19 3.35
CA ARG A 31 12.36 15.95 4.12
C ARG A 31 12.57 14.83 3.12
N THR A 32 13.80 14.33 3.11
CA THR A 32 14.15 13.00 2.62
C THR A 32 12.97 12.06 2.82
N ILE A 33 12.36 11.59 1.72
CA ILE A 33 11.29 10.59 1.72
C ILE A 33 11.95 9.23 2.01
N SER A 34 12.53 9.15 3.20
CA SER A 34 12.71 7.94 3.97
C SER A 34 12.07 8.24 5.32
N ARG A 35 10.82 8.71 5.27
CA ARG A 35 9.93 8.46 6.39
C ARG A 35 9.54 7.01 6.21
N SER A 36 10.33 6.12 6.83
CA SER A 36 9.84 4.80 7.19
C SER A 36 8.41 4.99 7.69
N LEU A 37 7.47 4.20 7.17
CA LEU A 37 6.10 4.14 7.71
C LEU A 37 6.22 4.29 9.22
N PRO A 38 5.48 5.23 9.87
CA PRO A 38 5.53 5.35 11.31
C PRO A 38 5.40 3.93 11.85
N GLU A 39 6.38 3.43 12.60
CA GLU A 39 6.33 2.11 13.18
C GLU A 39 5.11 2.09 14.12
N MET A 40 3.95 1.72 13.55
CA MET A 40 2.66 1.66 14.24
C MET A 40 2.64 0.58 15.33
N ASP A 41 3.78 -0.08 15.56
CA ASP A 41 3.94 -1.09 16.60
C ASP A 41 4.27 -0.46 17.97
N ASP A 42 4.72 0.81 18.04
CA ASP A 42 5.11 1.44 19.31
C ASP A 42 3.95 1.84 20.24
N GLU A 43 2.71 1.86 19.74
CA GLU A 43 1.50 2.10 20.57
C GLU A 43 0.58 0.88 20.70
N ALA A 44 1.07 -0.33 20.41
CA ALA A 44 0.24 -1.52 20.54
C ALA A 44 -0.01 -1.89 22.01
N SER A 45 -1.28 -1.78 22.45
CA SER A 45 -1.72 -2.20 23.78
C SER A 45 -1.43 -3.70 24.02
N PHE A 46 -1.24 -4.11 25.28
CA PHE A 46 -0.95 -5.50 25.65
C PHE A 46 -1.91 -6.52 25.03
N GLY A 47 -3.20 -6.18 24.96
CA GLY A 47 -4.22 -7.02 24.33
C GLY A 47 -4.06 -7.17 22.81
N GLN A 48 -3.60 -6.11 22.13
CA GLN A 48 -3.35 -6.13 20.68
C GLN A 48 -2.11 -7.00 20.37
N ARG A 49 -1.06 -6.88 21.17
CA ARG A 49 0.15 -7.73 21.07
C ARG A 49 -0.19 -9.20 21.31
N ALA A 50 -1.04 -9.49 22.30
CA ALA A 50 -1.50 -10.84 22.58
C ALA A 50 -2.35 -11.42 21.43
N ALA A 51 -3.28 -10.63 20.88
CA ALA A 51 -4.10 -11.04 19.74
C ALA A 51 -3.25 -11.34 18.50
N ASP A 52 -2.26 -10.51 18.19
CA ASP A 52 -1.33 -10.75 17.07
C ASP A 52 -0.47 -11.99 17.27
N ALA A 53 0.01 -12.22 18.51
CA ALA A 53 0.76 -13.42 18.84
C ALA A 53 -0.10 -14.68 18.67
N VAL A 54 -1.37 -14.64 19.12
CA VAL A 54 -2.33 -15.74 18.97
C VAL A 54 -2.69 -15.96 17.49
N ALA A 55 -2.89 -14.91 16.71
CA ALA A 55 -3.17 -15.02 15.27
C ALA A 55 -1.99 -15.62 14.50
N ARG A 56 -0.76 -15.17 14.79
CA ARG A 56 0.46 -15.71 14.18
C ARG A 56 0.74 -17.15 14.59
N PHE A 57 0.51 -17.50 15.85
CA PHE A 57 0.72 -18.85 16.38
C PHE A 57 -0.34 -19.82 15.87
N GLY A 58 -1.61 -19.42 15.91
CA GLY A 58 -2.75 -20.23 15.45
C GLY A 58 -2.76 -20.49 13.94
N GLY A 59 -2.15 -19.62 13.13
CA GLY A 59 -2.03 -19.79 11.68
C GLY A 59 -0.88 -20.69 11.21
N SER A 60 -0.05 -21.22 12.13
CA SER A 60 1.11 -22.04 11.75
C SER A 60 0.75 -23.50 11.52
N TRP A 61 1.32 -24.10 10.46
CA TRP A 61 1.20 -25.54 10.18
C TRP A 61 1.71 -26.43 11.32
N ALA A 62 2.72 -25.97 12.06
CA ALA A 62 3.24 -26.70 13.22
C ALA A 62 2.23 -26.73 14.39
N PHE A 63 1.47 -25.65 14.58
CA PHE A 63 0.43 -25.59 15.62
C PHE A 63 -0.70 -26.58 15.32
N ILE A 64 -1.15 -26.64 14.06
CA ILE A 64 -2.17 -27.59 13.61
C ILE A 64 -1.73 -29.04 13.90
N GLY A 65 -0.46 -29.37 13.61
CA GLY A 65 0.10 -30.71 13.89
C GLY A 65 0.11 -31.06 15.39
N ILE A 66 0.61 -30.16 16.23
CA ILE A 66 0.62 -30.37 17.70
C ILE A 66 -0.80 -30.48 18.25
N PHE A 67 -1.71 -29.61 17.79
CA PHE A 67 -3.10 -29.60 18.23
C PHE A 67 -3.81 -30.91 17.86
N ALA A 68 -3.62 -31.41 16.64
CA ALA A 68 -4.14 -32.70 16.20
C ALA A 68 -3.55 -33.88 17.01
N LEU A 69 -2.26 -33.84 17.35
CA LEU A 69 -1.62 -34.86 18.19
C LEU A 69 -2.18 -34.86 19.62
N VAL A 70 -2.41 -33.70 20.21
CA VAL A 70 -3.01 -33.59 21.55
C VAL A 70 -4.44 -34.12 21.55
N LEU A 71 -5.26 -33.74 20.55
CA LEU A 71 -6.63 -34.26 20.42
C LEU A 71 -6.64 -35.78 20.20
N GLY A 72 -5.79 -36.28 19.29
CA GLY A 72 -5.64 -37.71 19.03
C GLY A 72 -5.18 -38.46 20.28
N GLY A 73 -4.20 -37.92 21.01
CA GLY A 73 -3.72 -38.47 22.28
C GLY A 73 -4.80 -38.52 23.35
N TRP A 74 -5.63 -37.48 23.48
CA TRP A 74 -6.75 -37.44 24.41
C TRP A 74 -7.81 -38.50 24.10
N VAL A 75 -8.17 -38.64 22.82
CA VAL A 75 -9.13 -39.64 22.35
C VAL A 75 -8.59 -41.05 22.56
N LEU A 76 -7.31 -41.30 22.21
CA LEU A 76 -6.66 -42.60 22.41
C LEU A 76 -6.58 -42.97 23.90
N LEU A 77 -6.19 -42.02 24.76
CA LEU A 77 -6.10 -42.25 26.20
C LEU A 77 -7.46 -42.57 26.80
N ASN A 78 -8.51 -41.79 26.50
CA ASN A 78 -9.86 -42.06 27.00
C ASN A 78 -10.45 -43.36 26.43
N SER A 79 -10.21 -43.67 25.16
CA SER A 79 -10.64 -44.95 24.55
C SER A 79 -9.93 -46.14 25.20
N TRP A 80 -8.62 -46.03 25.44
CA TRP A 80 -7.85 -47.09 26.07
C TRP A 80 -8.26 -47.33 27.53
N LEU A 81 -8.56 -46.26 28.28
CA LEU A 81 -9.09 -46.35 29.64
C LEU A 81 -10.46 -47.06 29.69
N LEU A 82 -11.31 -46.80 28.69
CA LEU A 82 -12.61 -47.47 28.52
C LEU A 82 -12.44 -48.98 28.23
N LEU A 83 -11.49 -49.35 27.37
CA LEU A 83 -11.25 -50.72 26.91
C LEU A 83 -10.55 -51.60 27.94
N ARG A 84 -9.69 -51.04 28.79
CA ARG A 84 -8.78 -51.80 29.64
C ARG A 84 -9.30 -52.06 31.06
N ASP A 85 -9.96 -51.08 31.69
CA ASP A 85 -10.15 -51.15 33.15
C ASP A 85 -11.61 -51.19 33.64
N GLY A 86 -12.63 -51.10 32.79
CA GLY A 86 -14.04 -51.12 33.23
C GLY A 86 -14.42 -49.98 34.22
N HIS A 87 -13.48 -49.09 34.54
CA HIS A 87 -13.68 -47.88 35.32
C HIS A 87 -14.43 -46.85 34.49
N LYS A 88 -15.21 -45.98 35.16
CA LYS A 88 -15.91 -44.86 34.51
C LYS A 88 -14.86 -43.99 33.82
N PRO A 89 -14.87 -43.88 32.47
CA PRO A 89 -13.96 -43.00 31.76
C PRO A 89 -14.19 -41.55 32.19
N PHE A 90 -13.13 -40.75 32.16
CA PHE A 90 -13.22 -39.32 32.49
C PHE A 90 -14.06 -38.56 31.45
N ASP A 91 -13.92 -38.91 30.17
CA ASP A 91 -14.73 -38.35 29.07
C ASP A 91 -15.20 -39.49 28.12
N PRO A 92 -16.32 -40.18 28.42
CA PRO A 92 -16.85 -41.24 27.57
C PRO A 92 -17.32 -40.71 26.21
N PHE A 93 -17.25 -41.55 25.18
CA PHE A 93 -17.86 -41.28 23.87
C PHE A 93 -19.33 -40.87 24.07
N PRO A 94 -19.78 -39.69 23.59
CA PRO A 94 -19.26 -38.87 22.49
C PRO A 94 -18.28 -37.71 22.83
N TYR A 95 -17.52 -37.78 23.94
CA TYR A 95 -16.51 -36.78 24.37
C TYR A 95 -17.07 -35.37 24.64
N ILE A 96 -17.96 -35.25 25.62
CA ILE A 96 -18.67 -34.00 25.91
C ILE A 96 -17.73 -32.88 26.39
N LEU A 97 -16.69 -33.23 27.17
CA LEU A 97 -15.74 -32.24 27.69
C LEU A 97 -14.85 -31.70 26.57
N LEU A 98 -14.34 -32.60 25.72
CA LEU A 98 -13.56 -32.21 24.55
C LEU A 98 -14.38 -31.30 23.62
N ASN A 99 -15.64 -31.64 23.37
CA ASN A 99 -16.54 -30.84 22.54
C ASN A 99 -16.80 -29.46 23.15
N LEU A 100 -17.02 -29.38 24.47
CA LEU A 100 -17.21 -28.11 25.17
C LEU A 100 -15.99 -27.20 25.03
N VAL A 101 -14.79 -27.74 25.28
CA VAL A 101 -13.53 -26.98 25.17
C VAL A 101 -13.29 -26.51 23.74
N LEU A 102 -13.48 -27.38 22.74
CA LEU A 102 -13.33 -27.02 21.33
C LEU A 102 -14.32 -25.93 20.91
N SER A 103 -15.57 -26.00 21.37
CA SER A 103 -16.60 -24.99 21.08
C SER A 103 -16.25 -23.63 21.68
N MET A 104 -15.75 -23.59 22.92
CA MET A 104 -15.28 -22.37 23.56
C MET A 104 -14.05 -21.78 22.84
N LEU A 105 -13.11 -22.64 22.45
CA LEU A 105 -11.91 -22.23 21.71
C LEU A 105 -12.30 -21.60 20.36
N ALA A 106 -13.19 -22.25 19.61
CA ALA A 106 -13.70 -21.74 18.34
C ALA A 106 -14.47 -20.42 18.48
N ALA A 107 -15.27 -20.27 19.54
CA ALA A 107 -16.02 -19.04 19.80
C ALA A 107 -15.11 -17.82 20.01
N ILE A 108 -13.96 -18.01 20.66
CA ILE A 108 -12.98 -16.93 20.89
C ILE A 108 -12.10 -16.69 19.66
N GLN A 109 -11.90 -17.69 18.79
CA GLN A 109 -11.11 -17.55 17.58
C GLN A 109 -11.66 -16.50 16.61
N ALA A 110 -12.97 -16.48 16.36
CA ALA A 110 -13.55 -15.58 15.36
C ALA A 110 -13.34 -14.08 15.69
N PRO A 111 -13.58 -13.59 16.92
CA PRO A 111 -13.25 -12.21 17.32
C PRO A 111 -11.76 -11.89 17.25
N VAL A 112 -10.88 -12.81 17.67
CA VAL A 112 -9.42 -12.60 17.62
C VAL A 112 -8.94 -12.48 16.17
N ILE A 113 -9.44 -13.34 15.28
CA ILE A 113 -9.17 -13.26 13.85
C ILE A 113 -9.70 -11.94 13.29
N LEU A 114 -10.92 -11.54 13.63
CA LEU A 114 -11.52 -10.29 13.16
C LEU A 114 -10.75 -9.05 13.65
N MET A 115 -10.28 -9.04 14.90
CA MET A 115 -9.45 -7.96 15.44
C MET A 115 -8.10 -7.90 14.72
N SER A 116 -7.47 -9.05 14.47
CA SER A 116 -6.21 -9.12 13.70
C SER A 116 -6.42 -8.64 12.26
N GLN A 117 -7.53 -9.02 11.62
CA GLN A 117 -7.87 -8.60 10.26
C GLN A 117 -8.15 -7.10 10.18
N ASN A 118 -8.93 -6.56 11.12
CA ASN A 118 -9.26 -5.14 11.17
C ASN A 118 -7.99 -4.28 11.31
N ARG A 119 -7.01 -4.75 12.10
CA ARG A 119 -5.71 -4.09 12.25
C ARG A 119 -4.87 -4.13 10.96
N GLN A 120 -4.81 -5.29 10.30
CA GLN A 120 -4.09 -5.42 9.04
C GLN A 120 -4.72 -4.57 7.94
N GLY A 121 -6.06 -4.56 7.84
CA GLY A 121 -6.77 -3.71 6.88
C GLY A 121 -6.50 -2.21 7.06
N GLU A 122 -6.33 -1.74 8.30
CA GLU A 122 -5.97 -0.35 8.56
C GLU A 122 -4.53 -0.03 8.12
N LYS A 123 -3.58 -0.93 8.39
CA LYS A 123 -2.19 -0.81 7.91
C LYS A 123 -2.13 -0.83 6.37
N ASP A 124 -2.87 -1.72 5.74
CA ASP A 124 -2.96 -1.84 4.28
C ASP A 124 -3.56 -0.56 3.67
N ARG A 125 -4.60 0.00 4.29
CA ARG A 125 -5.22 1.27 3.86
C ARG A 125 -4.24 2.43 3.89
N LEU A 126 -3.48 2.58 4.98
CA LEU A 126 -2.49 3.65 5.12
C LEU A 126 -1.35 3.48 4.11
N THR A 127 -0.89 2.25 3.89
CA THR A 127 0.14 1.95 2.88
C THR A 127 -0.35 2.32 1.47
N ALA A 128 -1.59 1.95 1.13
CA ALA A 128 -2.17 2.29 -0.16
C ALA A 128 -2.32 3.82 -0.38
N LEU A 129 -2.68 4.57 0.67
CA LEU A 129 -2.73 6.04 0.59
C LEU A 129 -1.34 6.65 0.37
N HIS A 130 -0.32 6.12 1.03
CA HIS A 130 1.06 6.56 0.84
C HIS A 130 1.56 6.28 -0.58
N ASP A 131 1.33 5.06 -1.08
CA ASP A 131 1.70 4.67 -2.44
C ASP A 131 1.01 5.56 -3.49
N TYR A 132 -0.27 5.91 -3.25
CA TYR A 132 -1.00 6.85 -4.10
C TYR A 132 -0.36 8.24 -4.13
N GLU A 133 0.05 8.77 -2.97
CA GLU A 133 0.70 10.08 -2.87
C GLU A 133 2.05 10.09 -3.62
N VAL A 134 2.86 9.03 -3.44
CA VAL A 134 4.14 8.88 -4.14
C VAL A 134 3.94 8.81 -5.66
N ASN A 135 2.95 8.04 -6.12
CA ASN A 135 2.65 7.93 -7.54
C ASN A 135 2.18 9.27 -8.14
N LEU A 136 1.31 10.00 -7.43
CA LEU A 136 0.86 11.32 -7.87
C LEU A 136 2.04 12.31 -7.96
N LYS A 137 2.96 12.28 -6.99
CA LYS A 137 4.17 13.10 -7.02
C LYS A 137 5.05 12.76 -8.22
N ALA A 138 5.26 11.47 -8.49
CA ALA A 138 6.04 11.02 -9.63
C ALA A 138 5.41 11.46 -10.96
N GLU A 139 4.09 11.38 -11.09
CA GLU A 139 3.35 11.87 -12.26
C GLU A 139 3.57 13.37 -12.48
N LEU A 140 3.47 14.18 -11.44
CA LEU A 140 3.72 15.63 -11.52
C LEU A 140 5.17 15.96 -11.90
N GLU A 141 6.14 15.23 -11.36
CA GLU A 141 7.55 15.39 -11.72
C GLU A 141 7.80 15.05 -13.20
N ILE A 142 7.18 13.98 -13.70
CA ILE A 142 7.23 13.60 -15.12
C ILE A 142 6.61 14.68 -16.00
N MET A 143 5.45 15.21 -15.62
CA MET A 143 4.81 16.32 -16.36
C MET A 143 5.71 17.56 -16.41
N ALA A 144 6.34 17.91 -15.29
CA ALA A 144 7.28 19.03 -15.22
C ALA A 144 8.51 18.80 -16.11
N LEU A 145 9.04 17.56 -16.15
CA LEU A 145 10.13 17.18 -17.03
C LEU A 145 9.71 17.26 -18.51
N HIS A 146 8.49 16.82 -18.85
CA HIS A 146 7.96 16.89 -20.21
C HIS A 146 7.84 18.34 -20.69
N LYS A 147 7.36 19.23 -19.82
CA LYS A 147 7.30 20.67 -20.14
C LYS A 147 8.68 21.26 -20.45
N LYS A 148 9.69 20.94 -19.63
CA LYS A 148 11.07 21.39 -19.88
C LYS A 148 11.64 20.82 -21.18
N MET A 149 11.33 19.56 -21.49
CA MET A 149 11.73 18.94 -22.76
C MET A 149 11.10 19.66 -23.95
N ASP A 150 9.84 20.06 -23.87
CA ASP A 150 9.19 20.81 -24.94
C ASP A 150 9.75 22.23 -25.10
N GLU A 151 10.10 22.90 -23.98
CA GLU A 151 10.83 24.17 -24.02
C GLU A 151 12.19 24.02 -24.73
N PHE A 152 12.95 22.97 -24.43
CA PHE A 152 14.21 22.68 -25.13
C PHE A 152 14.02 22.35 -26.62
N LYS A 153 12.96 21.63 -26.99
CA LYS A 153 12.65 21.38 -28.41
C LYS A 153 12.39 22.68 -29.16
N LEU A 154 11.66 23.63 -28.56
CA LEU A 154 11.41 24.93 -29.18
C LEU A 154 12.72 25.71 -29.40
N GLN A 155 13.61 25.73 -28.40
CA GLN A 155 14.93 26.35 -28.52
C GLN A 155 15.78 25.73 -29.65
N LEU A 156 15.73 24.40 -29.81
CA LEU A 156 16.44 23.71 -30.90
C LEU A 156 15.89 24.11 -32.27
N VAL A 157 14.57 24.26 -32.40
CA VAL A 157 13.93 24.73 -33.64
C VAL A 157 14.34 26.16 -33.97
N GLU A 158 14.34 27.06 -32.98
CA GLU A 158 14.80 28.44 -33.16
C GLU A 158 16.27 28.49 -33.61
N LEU A 159 17.14 27.72 -32.97
CA LEU A 159 18.56 27.63 -33.34
C LEU A 159 18.74 27.11 -34.77
N GLN A 160 17.97 26.09 -35.18
CA GLN A 160 18.00 25.57 -36.55
C GLN A 160 17.55 26.62 -37.58
N GLN A 161 16.51 27.40 -37.27
CA GLN A 161 16.03 28.47 -38.14
C GLN A 161 17.07 29.58 -38.29
N GLU A 162 17.78 29.92 -37.21
CA GLU A 162 18.86 30.90 -37.25
C GLU A 162 20.03 30.43 -38.11
N GLN A 163 20.45 29.17 -37.97
CA GLN A 163 21.48 28.57 -38.83
C GLN A 163 21.09 28.59 -40.31
N LEU A 164 19.84 28.25 -40.64
CA LEU A 164 19.32 28.31 -42.02
C LEU A 164 19.29 29.73 -42.57
N ARG A 165 18.93 30.73 -41.75
CA ARG A 165 18.99 32.15 -42.14
C ARG A 165 20.41 32.59 -42.46
N LEU A 166 21.38 32.25 -41.60
CA LEU A 166 22.79 32.59 -41.82
C LEU A 166 23.33 31.94 -43.10
N LEU A 167 23.00 30.65 -43.32
CA LEU A 167 23.40 29.93 -44.53
C LEU A 167 22.84 30.60 -45.79
N ASN A 168 21.53 30.93 -45.79
CA ASN A 168 20.91 31.63 -46.91
C ASN A 168 21.54 33.00 -47.19
N ALA A 169 21.83 33.78 -46.14
CA ALA A 169 22.48 35.08 -46.28
C ALA A 169 23.90 34.99 -46.86
N LEU A 170 24.68 33.96 -46.47
CA LEU A 170 25.99 33.69 -47.05
C LEU A 170 25.89 33.30 -48.53
N CYS A 171 24.94 32.44 -48.90
CA CYS A 171 24.69 32.08 -50.30
C CYS A 171 24.32 33.31 -51.14
N THR A 172 23.40 34.16 -50.66
CA THR A 172 22.98 35.35 -51.41
C THR A 172 24.14 36.33 -51.60
N LYS A 173 24.96 36.55 -50.57
CA LYS A 173 26.14 37.41 -50.67
C LYS A 173 27.13 36.86 -51.71
N HIS A 174 27.41 35.56 -51.67
CA HIS A 174 28.31 34.92 -52.62
C HIS A 174 27.82 35.02 -54.07
N GLU A 175 26.50 34.93 -54.29
CA GLU A 175 25.89 35.05 -55.62
C GLU A 175 25.96 36.49 -56.16
N ILE A 176 25.85 37.50 -55.29
CA ILE A 176 26.08 38.91 -55.64
C ILE A 176 27.56 39.18 -55.96
N ASP A 177 28.47 38.65 -55.15
CA ASP A 177 29.92 38.79 -55.35
C ASP A 177 30.40 38.09 -56.64
N ALA A 178 29.68 37.07 -57.14
CA ALA A 178 29.99 36.37 -58.39
C ALA A 178 29.45 37.05 -59.67
N GLN A 179 28.60 38.07 -59.54
CA GLN A 179 28.01 38.81 -60.67
C GLN A 179 28.67 40.19 -60.93
N LEU A 180 29.64 40.57 -60.10
CA LEU A 180 30.48 41.78 -60.24
C LEU A 180 31.85 41.42 -60.81
#